data_AF-A0A2N6AKG4-F1
#
_entry.id   AF-A0A2N6AKG4-F1
#
_cell.length_a   1.000
_cell.length_b   1.000
_cell.length_c   1.000
_cell.angle_alpha   90.00
_cell.angle_beta   90.00
_cell.angle_gamma   90.00
#
_symmetry.space_group_name_H-M   'P 1'
#
loop_
_entity.id
_entity.type
_entity.pdbx_description
1 polymer ?
#
loop_
_entity_poly.entity_id
_entity_poly.type
_entity_poly.pdbx_seq_one_letter_code
_entity_poly.pdbx_strand_id
1 'polypeptide(L)'
;EKFWPADVHLVGKEIVRFHTIIWPAMLMSLEQPVPKMVFGHGWLLFDGGKMSKSKGNVVDPVVLIERYGVDALKYFLLREYSFGHDGNFNNEVLLNRLNSDLANDLGNLVSRTVAMVLKYNGGVLELPKVKTEFDDSLSEMAVSTGPAVEERMDRLDFSNALESIWKVVRRTNKYIDETMPWVLAKDEEQKDKLNSVLYNLAESIRIISVMIKPFMPHTAAKIWDQLGIAEGESTSWESAGTFGMMEEGTKVKKAAPLFPRIDVEKELEELSAGTAEEVEESPIEPYKPEITLDDFEKLDLRVAEIVKAEKHPKADKLLVLQLKLGSETRQIVSGIAKDFKCEELVGRKIVIIANLKPVKLRGVESNGMLLAADDAQGMGLVTVDVADGSLVR
;
A
#
# COMPACT_ATOMS: atom_id res chain seq x y z
N GLU A 1 -30.19 0.66 0.66
CA GLU A 1 -30.83 1.26 -0.53
C GLU A 1 -30.03 2.43 -1.12
N LYS A 2 -29.67 3.48 -0.36
CA LYS A 2 -28.96 4.67 -0.92
C LYS A 2 -27.73 4.39 -1.81
N PHE A 3 -26.94 3.36 -1.50
CA PHE A 3 -25.71 3.01 -2.21
C PHE A 3 -25.78 1.66 -2.95
N TRP A 4 -26.92 0.97 -2.87
CA TRP A 4 -27.09 -0.35 -3.47
C TRP A 4 -28.05 -0.25 -4.66
N PRO A 5 -27.74 -0.85 -5.83
CA PRO A 5 -26.57 -1.70 -6.12
C PRO A 5 -25.25 -0.94 -6.24
N ALA A 6 -24.13 -1.63 -5.97
CA ALA A 6 -22.81 -1.06 -6.14
C ALA A 6 -22.53 -0.67 -7.60
N ASP A 7 -21.95 0.52 -7.81
CA ASP A 7 -21.59 1.02 -9.14
C ASP A 7 -20.41 0.24 -9.74
N VAL A 8 -19.37 -0.05 -8.93
CA VAL A 8 -18.16 -0.75 -9.40
C VAL A 8 -17.67 -1.73 -8.33
N HIS A 9 -17.39 -2.96 -8.75
CA HIS A 9 -16.57 -3.91 -8.01
C HIS A 9 -15.17 -3.95 -8.63
N LEU A 10 -14.16 -3.42 -7.94
CA LEU A 10 -12.76 -3.55 -8.35
C LEU A 10 -12.13 -4.76 -7.64
N VAL A 11 -11.71 -5.76 -8.41
CA VAL A 11 -11.22 -7.04 -7.87
C VAL A 11 -10.03 -7.58 -8.66
N GLY A 12 -9.28 -8.53 -8.07
CA GLY A 12 -8.27 -9.28 -8.81
C GLY A 12 -8.91 -10.21 -9.85
N LYS A 13 -8.28 -10.37 -11.01
CA LYS A 13 -8.83 -11.17 -12.13
C LYS A 13 -9.14 -12.63 -11.75
N GLU A 14 -8.46 -13.18 -10.76
CA GLU A 14 -8.59 -14.55 -10.27
C GLU A 14 -9.90 -14.82 -9.52
N ILE A 15 -10.50 -13.79 -8.91
CA ILE A 15 -11.77 -13.91 -8.19
C ILE A 15 -12.96 -13.37 -8.98
N VAL A 16 -12.77 -12.88 -10.21
CA VAL A 16 -13.85 -12.31 -11.04
C VAL A 16 -15.05 -13.25 -11.17
N ARG A 17 -14.82 -14.57 -11.29
CA ARG A 17 -15.91 -15.57 -11.36
C ARG A 17 -16.88 -15.50 -10.18
N PHE A 18 -16.40 -15.16 -8.99
CA PHE A 18 -17.25 -15.02 -7.81
C PHE A 18 -18.12 -13.77 -7.93
N HIS A 19 -17.61 -12.70 -8.53
CA HIS A 19 -18.29 -11.41 -8.66
C HIS A 19 -19.19 -11.32 -9.91
N THR A 20 -18.97 -12.14 -10.93
CA THR A 20 -19.75 -12.10 -12.18
C THR A 20 -20.70 -13.29 -12.36
N ILE A 21 -20.55 -14.37 -11.58
CA ILE A 21 -21.41 -15.56 -11.66
C ILE A 21 -22.09 -15.85 -10.32
N ILE A 22 -21.32 -16.18 -9.29
CA ILE A 22 -21.87 -16.68 -8.02
C ILE A 22 -22.64 -15.58 -7.30
N TRP A 23 -22.04 -14.41 -7.13
CA TRP A 23 -22.65 -13.28 -6.44
C TRP A 23 -23.91 -12.76 -7.17
N PRO A 24 -23.89 -12.50 -8.49
CA PRO A 24 -25.11 -12.16 -9.22
C PRO A 24 -26.21 -13.22 -9.12
N ALA A 25 -25.88 -14.51 -9.17
CA ALA A 25 -26.88 -15.57 -9.02
C ALA A 25 -27.55 -15.56 -7.63
N MET A 26 -26.77 -15.34 -6.56
CA MET A 26 -27.31 -15.18 -5.21
C MET A 26 -28.23 -13.95 -5.11
N LEU A 27 -27.82 -12.82 -5.68
CA LEU A 27 -28.62 -11.59 -5.70
C LEU A 27 -29.93 -11.77 -6.47
N MET A 28 -29.86 -12.39 -7.65
CA MET A 28 -31.05 -12.70 -8.45
C MET A 28 -32.00 -13.65 -7.71
N SER A 29 -31.49 -14.64 -6.98
CA SER A 29 -32.31 -15.54 -6.14
C SER A 29 -33.00 -14.81 -4.97
N LEU A 30 -32.44 -13.68 -4.52
CA LEU A 30 -33.00 -12.82 -3.48
C LEU A 30 -33.80 -11.64 -4.05
N GLU A 31 -34.03 -11.62 -5.36
CA GLU A 31 -34.69 -10.52 -6.10
C GLU A 31 -34.02 -9.15 -5.86
N GLN A 32 -32.69 -9.14 -5.71
CA GLN A 32 -31.87 -7.95 -5.50
C GLN A 32 -31.18 -7.50 -6.80
N PRO A 33 -30.93 -6.18 -6.97
CA PRO A 33 -30.19 -5.67 -8.13
C PRO A 33 -28.72 -6.08 -8.09
N VAL A 34 -28.14 -6.35 -9.27
CA VAL A 34 -26.74 -6.74 -9.45
C VAL A 34 -25.81 -5.53 -9.60
N PRO A 35 -24.49 -5.68 -9.37
CA PRO A 35 -23.52 -4.58 -9.56
C PRO A 35 -23.55 -4.03 -10.98
N LYS A 36 -23.34 -2.71 -11.15
CA LYS A 36 -23.36 -2.08 -12.48
C LYS A 36 -22.11 -2.40 -13.30
N MET A 37 -20.95 -2.52 -12.65
CA MET A 37 -19.67 -2.88 -13.27
C MET A 37 -18.87 -3.82 -12.35
N VAL A 38 -18.20 -4.80 -12.96
CA VAL A 38 -17.15 -5.59 -12.29
C VAL A 38 -15.87 -5.44 -13.11
N PHE A 39 -14.82 -4.91 -12.50
CA PHE A 39 -13.51 -4.73 -13.13
C PHE A 39 -12.47 -5.64 -12.47
N GLY A 40 -11.92 -6.56 -13.26
CA GLY A 40 -10.84 -7.45 -12.85
C GLY A 40 -9.47 -6.87 -13.22
N HIS A 41 -8.71 -6.34 -12.27
CA HIS A 41 -7.35 -5.88 -12.53
C HIS A 41 -6.38 -7.07 -12.65
N GLY A 42 -5.28 -6.87 -13.38
CA GLY A 42 -4.24 -7.88 -13.55
C GLY A 42 -3.35 -8.06 -12.31
N TRP A 43 -2.46 -9.02 -12.40
CA TRP A 43 -1.44 -9.27 -11.39
C TRP A 43 -0.31 -8.27 -11.51
N LEU A 44 0.23 -7.87 -10.37
CA LEU A 44 1.56 -7.29 -10.31
C LEU A 44 2.56 -8.43 -10.06
N LEU A 45 3.34 -8.76 -11.09
CA LEU A 45 4.37 -9.78 -11.06
C LEU A 45 5.70 -9.12 -10.68
N PHE A 46 6.60 -9.87 -10.07
CA PHE A 46 7.94 -9.40 -9.72
C PHE A 46 8.96 -10.27 -10.46
N ASP A 47 9.95 -9.65 -11.11
CA ASP A 47 11.00 -10.39 -11.79
C ASP A 47 11.75 -11.28 -10.78
N GLY A 48 11.66 -12.61 -10.97
CA GLY A 48 12.28 -13.62 -10.08
C GLY A 48 11.40 -14.83 -9.70
N GLY A 49 10.12 -14.86 -10.12
CA GLY A 49 9.20 -15.98 -9.85
C GLY A 49 8.31 -15.74 -8.63
N LYS A 50 7.73 -16.82 -8.06
CA LYS A 50 6.86 -16.72 -6.87
C LYS A 50 7.59 -16.02 -5.71
N MET A 51 6.93 -15.04 -5.09
CA MET A 51 7.40 -14.33 -3.90
C MET A 51 7.92 -15.32 -2.85
N SER A 52 9.14 -15.10 -2.37
CA SER A 52 9.75 -15.87 -1.30
C SER A 52 10.61 -14.97 -0.42
N LYS A 53 10.30 -14.91 0.88
CA LYS A 53 11.11 -14.19 1.88
C LYS A 53 12.58 -14.64 1.87
N SER A 54 12.85 -15.89 1.51
CA SER A 54 14.21 -16.43 1.44
C SER A 54 15.06 -15.99 0.24
N LYS A 55 14.44 -15.39 -0.80
CA LYS A 55 15.15 -14.94 -2.01
C LYS A 55 15.41 -13.43 -2.05
N GLY A 56 14.98 -12.67 -1.04
CA GLY A 56 15.14 -11.21 -1.00
C GLY A 56 14.32 -10.43 -2.05
N ASN A 57 13.49 -11.10 -2.87
CA ASN A 57 12.67 -10.47 -3.91
C ASN A 57 11.27 -10.06 -3.41
N VAL A 58 11.08 -9.87 -2.09
CA VAL A 58 9.81 -9.37 -1.55
C VAL A 58 9.88 -7.86 -1.51
N VAL A 59 9.09 -7.22 -2.36
CA VAL A 59 8.91 -5.77 -2.34
C VAL A 59 7.80 -5.44 -1.35
N ASP A 60 8.18 -4.96 -0.17
CA ASP A 60 7.21 -4.46 0.81
C ASP A 60 6.77 -3.04 0.41
N PRO A 61 5.47 -2.80 0.13
CA PRO A 61 4.99 -1.46 -0.18
C PRO A 61 5.22 -0.47 0.99
N VAL A 62 5.26 -0.92 2.24
CA VAL A 62 5.52 -0.05 3.40
C VAL A 62 6.93 0.53 3.33
N VAL A 63 7.94 -0.28 3.03
CA VAL A 63 9.33 0.19 2.86
C VAL A 63 9.42 1.21 1.73
N LEU A 64 8.77 0.96 0.59
CA LEU A 64 8.73 1.93 -0.51
C LEU A 64 8.00 3.22 -0.14
N ILE A 65 6.91 3.14 0.65
CA ILE A 65 6.15 4.30 1.11
C ILE A 65 6.97 5.14 2.10
N GLU A 66 7.66 4.52 3.05
CA GLU A 66 8.52 5.22 4.00
C GLU A 66 9.67 5.94 3.28
N ARG A 67 10.19 5.31 2.23
CA ARG A 67 11.36 5.79 1.50
C ARG A 67 11.04 6.84 0.44
N TYR A 68 9.94 6.68 -0.32
CA TYR A 68 9.57 7.54 -1.45
C TYR A 68 8.30 8.34 -1.25
N GLY A 69 7.49 8.00 -0.25
CA GLY A 69 6.19 8.58 0.01
C GLY A 69 5.05 7.85 -0.71
N VAL A 70 3.87 7.86 -0.09
CA VAL A 70 2.67 7.17 -0.61
C VAL A 70 2.23 7.68 -1.98
N ASP A 71 2.31 8.99 -2.21
CA ASP A 71 1.89 9.60 -3.48
C ASP A 71 2.79 9.17 -4.64
N ALA A 72 4.11 9.08 -4.41
CA ALA A 72 5.06 8.64 -5.41
C ALA A 72 4.79 7.18 -5.84
N LEU A 73 4.54 6.31 -4.86
CA LEU A 73 4.20 4.91 -5.13
C LEU A 73 2.84 4.79 -5.83
N LYS A 74 1.81 5.53 -5.37
CA LYS A 74 0.49 5.56 -6.03
C LYS A 74 0.60 6.03 -7.48
N TYR A 75 1.35 7.10 -7.72
CA TYR A 75 1.60 7.61 -9.06
C TYR A 75 2.23 6.53 -9.94
N PHE A 76 3.31 5.90 -9.48
CA PHE A 76 3.99 4.85 -10.23
C PHE A 76 3.03 3.69 -10.59
N LEU A 77 2.33 3.12 -9.61
CA LEU A 77 1.43 2.00 -9.83
C LEU A 77 0.29 2.34 -10.79
N LEU A 78 -0.25 3.56 -10.73
CA LEU A 78 -1.35 3.99 -11.59
C LEU A 78 -0.88 4.46 -12.97
N ARG A 79 0.37 4.93 -13.10
CA ARG A 79 0.95 5.44 -14.34
C ARG A 79 1.60 4.36 -15.19
N GLU A 80 2.36 3.46 -14.56
CA GLU A 80 3.19 2.47 -15.26
C GLU A 80 2.35 1.34 -15.84
N TYR A 81 1.28 0.94 -15.15
CA TYR A 81 0.48 -0.22 -15.51
C TYR A 81 -0.85 0.13 -16.16
N SER A 82 -1.16 -0.58 -17.24
CA SER A 82 -2.49 -0.56 -17.85
C SER A 82 -3.41 -1.49 -17.07
N PHE A 83 -4.37 -0.90 -16.35
CA PHE A 83 -5.34 -1.67 -15.57
C PHE A 83 -6.08 -2.69 -16.45
N GLY A 84 -6.22 -3.92 -15.94
CA GLY A 84 -6.76 -5.08 -16.66
C GLY A 84 -5.70 -6.00 -17.27
N HIS A 85 -4.46 -5.54 -17.42
CA HIS A 85 -3.32 -6.37 -17.83
C HIS A 85 -2.41 -6.69 -16.65
N ASP A 86 -1.65 -7.77 -16.76
CA ASP A 86 -0.59 -8.05 -15.80
C ASP A 86 0.56 -7.06 -16.01
N GLY A 87 1.14 -6.59 -14.91
CA GLY A 87 2.29 -5.68 -14.91
C GLY A 87 3.49 -6.33 -14.24
N ASN A 88 4.70 -6.00 -14.70
CA ASN A 88 5.94 -6.42 -14.05
C ASN A 88 6.48 -5.26 -13.22
N PHE A 89 6.67 -5.51 -11.93
CA PHE A 89 7.32 -4.58 -11.01
C PHE A 89 8.83 -4.77 -11.02
N ASN A 90 9.51 -3.64 -11.19
CA ASN A 90 10.95 -3.54 -11.21
C ASN A 90 11.37 -2.24 -10.51
N ASN A 91 12.26 -2.34 -9.52
CA ASN A 91 12.74 -1.19 -8.75
C ASN A 91 13.41 -0.15 -9.66
N GLU A 92 14.20 -0.56 -10.64
CA GLU A 92 14.85 0.36 -11.57
C GLU A 92 13.83 1.17 -12.37
N VAL A 93 12.75 0.52 -12.83
CA VAL A 93 11.66 1.20 -13.56
C VAL A 93 10.93 2.19 -12.65
N LEU A 94 10.66 1.81 -11.39
CA LEU A 94 10.11 2.71 -10.38
C LEU A 94 10.98 3.95 -10.22
N LEU A 95 12.26 3.78 -9.90
CA LEU A 95 13.17 4.88 -9.59
C LEU A 95 13.36 5.83 -10.79
N ASN A 96 13.50 5.27 -11.99
CA ASN A 96 13.58 6.07 -13.22
C ASN A 96 12.31 6.89 -13.45
N ARG A 97 11.12 6.30 -13.25
CA ARG A 97 9.83 7.00 -13.37
C ARG A 97 9.68 8.12 -12.35
N LEU A 98 10.07 7.88 -11.09
CA LEU A 98 10.03 8.92 -10.05
C LEU A 98 10.95 10.09 -10.41
N ASN A 99 12.15 9.80 -10.91
CA ASN A 99 13.08 10.83 -11.35
C ASN A 99 12.58 11.61 -12.57
N SER A 100 12.11 10.92 -13.62
CA SER A 100 11.67 11.57 -14.85
C SER A 100 10.40 12.39 -14.64
N ASP A 101 9.35 11.75 -14.16
CA ASP A 101 8.02 12.33 -14.22
C ASP A 101 7.76 13.21 -12.99
N LEU A 102 8.19 12.76 -11.79
CA LEU A 102 7.93 13.51 -10.56
C LEU A 102 9.00 14.54 -10.26
N ALA A 103 10.29 14.18 -10.25
CA ALA A 103 11.35 15.11 -9.90
C ALA A 103 11.66 16.11 -11.02
N ASN A 104 11.93 15.63 -12.24
CA ASN A 104 12.39 16.46 -13.36
C ASN A 104 11.27 17.24 -14.06
N ASP A 105 10.05 16.70 -14.12
CA ASP A 105 8.91 17.35 -14.76
C ASP A 105 8.09 18.17 -13.75
N LEU A 106 7.26 17.54 -12.92
CA LEU A 106 6.32 18.25 -12.03
C LEU A 106 7.04 19.01 -10.91
N GLY A 107 7.96 18.36 -10.21
CA GLY A 107 8.70 18.94 -9.08
C GLY A 107 9.58 20.13 -9.50
N ASN A 108 10.26 20.00 -10.64
CA ASN A 108 11.04 21.07 -11.24
C ASN A 108 10.15 22.23 -11.70
N LEU A 109 9.00 21.95 -12.32
CA LEU A 109 8.05 22.99 -12.76
C LEU A 109 7.59 23.85 -11.58
N VAL A 110 7.16 23.22 -10.48
CA VAL A 110 6.69 23.93 -9.28
C VAL A 110 7.82 24.74 -8.66
N SER A 111 8.98 24.11 -8.42
CA SER A 111 10.11 24.76 -7.75
C SER A 111 10.69 25.92 -8.57
N ARG A 112 10.83 25.78 -9.90
CA ARG A 112 11.26 26.87 -10.79
C ARG A 112 10.27 28.02 -10.79
N THR A 113 8.97 27.73 -10.88
CA THR A 113 7.94 28.77 -10.91
C THR A 113 7.93 29.57 -9.62
N VAL A 114 7.89 28.89 -8.46
CA VAL A 114 7.94 29.54 -7.14
C VAL A 114 9.23 30.37 -6.99
N ALA A 115 10.38 29.83 -7.40
CA ALA A 115 11.65 30.56 -7.34
C ALA A 115 11.66 31.82 -8.21
N MET A 116 11.06 31.77 -9.41
CA MET A 116 10.96 32.94 -10.30
C MET A 116 10.02 34.00 -9.73
N VAL A 117 8.87 33.61 -9.18
CA VAL A 117 7.93 34.55 -8.53
C VAL A 117 8.59 35.23 -7.32
N LEU A 118 9.28 34.46 -6.47
CA LEU A 118 10.06 35.00 -5.35
C LEU A 118 11.13 36.00 -5.81
N LYS A 119 11.88 35.64 -6.86
CA LYS A 119 13.02 36.43 -7.35
C LYS A 119 12.59 37.72 -8.04
N TYR A 120 11.55 37.67 -8.87
CA TYR A 120 11.21 38.76 -9.78
C TYR A 120 10.07 39.66 -9.27
N ASN A 121 9.19 39.14 -8.43
CA ASN A 121 8.03 39.87 -7.90
C ASN A 121 7.99 39.84 -6.35
N GLY A 122 9.10 39.53 -5.70
CA GLY A 122 9.16 39.48 -4.24
C GLY A 122 8.22 38.44 -3.62
N GLY A 123 7.81 37.43 -4.39
CA GLY A 123 6.91 36.37 -3.94
C GLY A 123 5.42 36.67 -4.11
N VAL A 124 5.06 37.79 -4.74
CA VAL A 124 3.67 38.20 -4.92
C VAL A 124 3.25 38.00 -6.37
N LEU A 125 2.12 37.35 -6.59
CA LEU A 125 1.51 37.23 -7.90
C LEU A 125 0.69 38.49 -8.23
N GLU A 126 0.90 39.01 -9.43
CA GLU A 126 0.13 40.12 -10.00
C GLU A 126 -0.79 39.59 -11.10
N LEU A 127 -1.96 40.20 -11.26
CA LEU A 127 -2.88 39.82 -12.33
C LEU A 127 -2.29 40.16 -13.71
N PRO A 128 -2.52 39.30 -14.73
CA PRO A 128 -2.08 39.57 -16.09
C PRO A 128 -2.72 40.85 -16.65
N LYS A 129 -1.90 41.80 -17.12
CA LYS A 129 -2.37 43.01 -17.82
C LYS A 129 -2.21 42.93 -19.33
N VAL A 130 -1.29 42.07 -19.77
CA VAL A 130 -0.96 41.84 -21.18
C VAL A 130 -0.96 40.35 -21.47
N LYS A 131 -1.13 39.97 -22.73
CA LYS A 131 -0.99 38.58 -23.17
C LYS A 131 0.30 38.38 -23.98
N THR A 132 0.91 37.22 -23.84
CA THR A 132 1.92 36.72 -24.78
C THR A 132 1.25 35.89 -25.88
N GLU A 133 1.99 35.63 -26.96
CA GLU A 133 1.52 34.78 -28.06
C GLU A 133 1.29 33.31 -27.67
N PHE A 134 1.80 32.88 -26.51
CA PHE A 134 1.73 31.49 -26.04
C PHE A 134 0.62 31.26 -25.00
N ASP A 135 0.03 32.34 -24.45
CA ASP A 135 -0.88 32.28 -23.30
C ASP A 135 -2.17 31.52 -23.61
N ASP A 136 -2.79 31.81 -24.75
CA ASP A 136 -4.06 31.19 -25.13
C ASP A 136 -3.86 29.67 -25.33
N SER A 137 -2.79 29.27 -26.02
CA SER A 137 -2.43 27.86 -26.20
C SER A 137 -2.20 27.10 -24.88
N LEU A 138 -1.60 27.76 -23.87
CA LEU A 138 -1.40 27.15 -22.56
C LEU A 138 -2.73 27.01 -21.81
N SER A 139 -3.49 28.10 -21.72
CA SER A 139 -4.73 28.16 -20.96
C SER A 139 -5.80 27.22 -21.54
N GLU A 140 -5.97 27.18 -22.86
CA GLU A 140 -6.88 26.25 -23.56
C GLU A 140 -6.53 24.79 -23.28
N MET A 141 -5.25 24.42 -23.33
CA MET A 141 -4.82 23.04 -23.03
C MET A 141 -5.07 22.68 -21.57
N ALA A 142 -4.81 23.60 -20.64
CA ALA A 142 -5.01 23.36 -19.22
C ALA A 142 -6.48 23.09 -18.89
N VAL A 143 -7.40 23.96 -19.35
CA VAL A 143 -8.84 23.85 -19.01
C VAL A 143 -9.56 22.74 -19.77
N SER A 144 -9.11 22.38 -20.98
CA SER A 144 -9.73 21.32 -21.78
C SER A 144 -9.30 19.90 -21.39
N THR A 145 -8.32 19.76 -20.51
CA THR A 145 -7.79 18.43 -20.11
C THR A 145 -8.72 17.69 -19.15
N GLY A 146 -9.46 18.42 -18.30
CA GLY A 146 -10.36 17.83 -17.29
C GLY A 146 -11.32 16.76 -17.83
N PRO A 147 -12.13 17.05 -18.87
CA PRO A 147 -13.05 16.08 -19.45
C PRO A 147 -12.39 14.80 -19.96
N ALA A 148 -11.19 14.90 -20.53
CA ALA A 148 -10.44 13.73 -21.00
C ALA A 148 -9.90 12.89 -19.83
N VAL A 149 -9.64 13.50 -18.68
CA VAL A 149 -9.28 12.79 -17.44
C VAL A 149 -10.52 12.08 -16.89
N GLU A 150 -11.67 12.74 -16.82
CA GLU A 150 -12.95 12.13 -16.38
C GLU A 150 -13.30 10.89 -17.21
N GLU A 151 -13.31 11.01 -18.54
CA GLU A 151 -13.65 9.89 -19.43
C GLU A 151 -12.76 8.66 -19.18
N ARG A 152 -11.48 8.89 -18.91
CA ARG A 152 -10.52 7.82 -18.62
C ARG A 152 -10.71 7.24 -17.22
N MET A 153 -11.00 8.08 -16.23
CA MET A 153 -11.33 7.65 -14.87
C MET A 153 -12.58 6.78 -14.83
N ASP A 154 -13.63 7.13 -15.58
CA ASP A 154 -14.87 6.35 -15.70
C ASP A 154 -14.63 4.94 -16.26
N ARG A 155 -13.57 4.78 -17.06
CA ARG A 155 -13.15 3.50 -17.64
C ARG A 155 -12.01 2.82 -16.86
N LEU A 156 -11.61 3.38 -15.71
CA LEU A 156 -10.49 2.91 -14.89
C LEU A 156 -9.14 2.89 -15.65
N ASP A 157 -9.00 3.74 -16.67
CA ASP A 157 -7.79 3.92 -17.48
C ASP A 157 -6.86 4.97 -16.84
N PHE A 158 -6.41 4.67 -15.62
CA PHE A 158 -5.63 5.59 -14.78
C PHE A 158 -4.31 6.02 -15.43
N SER A 159 -3.65 5.10 -16.14
CA SER A 159 -2.35 5.36 -16.78
C SER A 159 -2.47 6.47 -17.80
N ASN A 160 -3.46 6.40 -18.68
CA ASN A 160 -3.64 7.43 -19.67
C ASN A 160 -4.30 8.70 -19.10
N ALA A 161 -5.06 8.60 -18.01
CA ALA A 161 -5.57 9.76 -17.28
C ALA A 161 -4.41 10.63 -16.77
N LEU A 162 -3.43 9.99 -16.11
CA LEU A 162 -2.19 10.63 -15.66
C LEU A 162 -1.36 11.15 -16.83
N GLU A 163 -1.27 10.42 -17.95
CA GLU A 163 -0.58 10.90 -19.15
C GLU A 163 -1.22 12.15 -19.76
N SER A 164 -2.56 12.26 -19.76
CA SER A 164 -3.26 13.48 -20.17
C SER A 164 -2.85 14.68 -19.30
N ILE A 165 -2.77 14.49 -17.98
CA ILE A 165 -2.30 15.54 -17.06
C ILE A 165 -0.84 15.90 -17.34
N TRP A 166 0.01 14.91 -17.61
CA TRP A 166 1.43 15.13 -17.88
C TRP A 166 1.69 15.88 -19.20
N LYS A 167 0.78 15.82 -20.17
CA LYS A 167 0.85 16.70 -21.35
C LYS A 167 0.75 18.17 -20.96
N VAL A 168 -0.10 18.53 -19.99
CA VAL A 168 -0.21 19.91 -19.46
C VAL A 168 1.06 20.29 -18.71
N VAL A 169 1.62 19.38 -17.89
CA VAL A 169 2.91 19.60 -17.20
C VAL A 169 4.01 19.93 -18.21
N ARG A 170 4.16 19.11 -19.26
CA ARG A 170 5.17 19.34 -20.31
C ARG A 170 4.91 20.61 -21.10
N ARG A 171 3.65 20.93 -21.42
CA ARG A 171 3.28 22.19 -22.09
C ARG A 171 3.64 23.41 -21.24
N THR A 172 3.43 23.32 -19.93
CA THR A 172 3.76 24.40 -18.97
C THR A 172 5.27 24.57 -18.82
N ASN A 173 6.03 23.46 -18.76
CA ASN A 173 7.50 23.53 -18.84
C ASN A 173 7.97 24.19 -20.15
N LYS A 174 7.41 23.79 -21.29
CA LYS A 174 7.73 24.41 -22.59
C LYS A 174 7.39 25.90 -22.63
N TYR A 175 6.30 26.32 -21.99
CA TYR A 175 5.92 27.73 -21.90
C TYR A 175 7.00 28.57 -21.18
N ILE A 176 7.68 28.03 -20.17
CA ILE A 176 8.83 28.70 -19.53
C ILE A 176 9.94 28.94 -20.55
N ASP A 177 10.24 27.94 -21.38
CA ASP A 177 11.32 28.04 -22.36
C ASP A 177 10.97 28.98 -23.52
N GLU A 178 9.71 28.98 -23.96
CA GLU A 178 9.18 29.88 -25.01
C GLU A 178 9.15 31.35 -24.56
N THR A 179 8.77 31.60 -23.30
CA THR A 179 8.62 32.96 -22.77
C THR A 179 9.91 33.54 -22.19
N MET A 180 10.90 32.69 -21.89
CA MET A 180 12.21 33.07 -21.36
C MET A 180 12.12 34.14 -20.24
N PRO A 181 11.45 33.88 -19.10
CA PRO A 181 11.20 34.88 -18.06
C PRO A 181 12.48 35.51 -17.50
N TRP A 182 13.62 34.82 -17.57
CA TRP A 182 14.93 35.37 -17.19
C TRP A 182 15.46 36.45 -18.14
N VAL A 183 14.95 36.54 -19.37
CA VAL A 183 15.20 37.63 -20.32
C VAL A 183 14.23 38.77 -20.04
N LEU A 184 12.93 38.47 -19.92
CA LEU A 184 11.90 39.47 -19.62
C LEU A 184 12.24 40.25 -18.33
N ALA A 185 12.77 39.56 -17.31
CA ALA A 185 13.16 40.17 -16.04
C ALA A 185 14.36 41.13 -16.10
N LYS A 186 15.04 41.26 -17.25
CA LYS A 186 16.15 42.21 -17.41
C LYS A 186 15.70 43.57 -17.94
N ASP A 187 14.45 43.67 -18.40
CA ASP A 187 13.90 44.86 -19.04
C ASP A 187 12.65 45.32 -18.29
N GLU A 188 12.72 46.50 -17.67
CA GLU A 188 11.60 47.06 -16.90
C GLU A 188 10.37 47.34 -17.77
N GLU A 189 10.53 47.62 -19.07
CA GLU A 189 9.40 47.82 -19.97
C GLU A 189 8.62 46.51 -20.23
N GLN A 190 9.24 45.36 -19.95
CA GLN A 190 8.63 44.03 -20.11
C GLN A 190 8.05 43.49 -18.79
N LYS A 191 8.00 44.32 -17.74
CA LYS A 191 7.51 43.90 -16.43
C LYS A 191 6.10 43.33 -16.46
N ASP A 192 5.17 43.97 -17.18
CA ASP A 192 3.79 43.47 -17.30
C ASP A 192 3.74 42.11 -18.02
N LYS A 193 4.60 41.87 -19.03
CA LYS A 193 4.71 40.56 -19.70
C LYS A 193 5.24 39.50 -18.76
N LEU A 194 6.29 39.81 -18.00
CA LEU A 194 6.85 38.91 -17.00
C LEU A 194 5.78 38.53 -15.97
N ASN A 195 5.01 39.50 -15.48
CA ASN A 195 3.95 39.27 -14.50
C ASN A 195 2.86 38.33 -15.06
N SER A 196 2.42 38.55 -16.30
CA SER A 196 1.49 37.63 -16.98
C SER A 196 2.05 36.20 -17.09
N VAL A 197 3.32 36.05 -17.47
CA VAL A 197 3.98 34.73 -17.57
C VAL A 197 3.99 34.03 -16.21
N LEU A 198 4.40 34.73 -15.16
CA LEU A 198 4.48 34.16 -13.80
C LEU A 198 3.10 33.76 -13.26
N TYR A 199 2.08 34.58 -13.51
CA TYR A 199 0.70 34.25 -13.15
C TYR A 199 0.20 33.02 -13.91
N ASN A 200 0.39 32.96 -15.24
CA ASN A 200 -0.07 31.84 -16.07
C ASN A 200 0.61 30.52 -15.66
N LEU A 201 1.88 30.56 -15.26
CA LEU A 201 2.58 29.39 -14.70
C LEU A 201 1.95 28.93 -13.39
N ALA A 202 1.72 29.84 -12.45
CA ALA A 202 1.12 29.50 -11.16
C ALA A 202 -0.31 28.95 -11.32
N GLU A 203 -1.11 29.57 -12.20
CA GLU A 203 -2.48 29.14 -12.50
C GLU A 203 -2.51 27.77 -13.20
N SER A 204 -1.58 27.50 -14.11
CA SER A 204 -1.46 26.17 -14.73
C SER A 204 -1.10 25.10 -13.69
N ILE A 205 -0.21 25.42 -12.75
CA ILE A 205 0.16 24.52 -11.64
C ILE A 205 -1.04 24.29 -10.71
N ARG A 206 -1.86 25.32 -10.44
CA ARG A 206 -3.11 25.16 -9.68
C ARG A 206 -4.03 24.14 -10.37
N ILE A 207 -4.29 24.28 -11.66
CA ILE A 207 -5.15 23.36 -12.42
C ILE A 207 -4.56 21.93 -12.41
N ILE A 208 -3.25 21.78 -12.66
CA ILE A 208 -2.56 20.49 -12.56
C ILE A 208 -2.74 19.87 -11.17
N SER A 209 -2.57 20.65 -10.10
CA SER A 209 -2.67 20.17 -8.72
C SER A 209 -4.08 19.67 -8.36
N VAL A 210 -5.12 20.28 -8.92
CA VAL A 210 -6.50 19.80 -8.81
C VAL A 210 -6.64 18.45 -9.51
N MET A 211 -6.14 18.34 -10.75
CA MET A 211 -6.28 17.12 -11.54
C MET A 211 -5.51 15.92 -10.96
N ILE A 212 -4.36 16.15 -10.31
CA ILE A 212 -3.59 15.07 -9.68
C ILE A 212 -4.12 14.67 -8.30
N LYS A 213 -4.96 15.48 -7.65
CA LYS A 213 -5.44 15.24 -6.27
C LYS A 213 -6.01 13.82 -6.04
N PRO A 214 -6.81 13.22 -6.95
CA PRO A 214 -7.30 11.85 -6.77
C PRO A 214 -6.19 10.80 -6.67
N PHE A 215 -5.05 11.07 -7.31
CA PHE A 215 -3.90 10.18 -7.38
C PHE A 215 -2.89 10.48 -6.26
N MET A 216 -2.54 11.75 -6.09
CA MET A 216 -1.48 12.27 -5.22
C MET A 216 -2.00 13.40 -4.31
N PRO A 217 -2.85 13.09 -3.32
CA PRO A 217 -3.51 14.10 -2.49
C PRO A 217 -2.53 14.93 -1.63
N HIS A 218 -1.46 14.32 -1.11
CA HIS A 218 -0.49 15.03 -0.28
C HIS A 218 0.37 15.99 -1.11
N THR A 219 0.69 15.61 -2.35
CA THR A 219 1.45 16.41 -3.31
C THR A 219 0.62 17.60 -3.76
N ALA A 220 -0.67 17.41 -4.07
CA ALA A 220 -1.59 18.50 -4.37
C ALA A 220 -1.62 19.53 -3.22
N ALA A 221 -1.80 19.07 -1.97
CA ALA A 221 -1.79 19.95 -0.80
C ALA A 221 -0.45 20.69 -0.60
N LYS A 222 0.68 20.02 -0.84
CA LYS A 222 2.01 20.67 -0.78
C LYS A 222 2.19 21.73 -1.87
N ILE A 223 1.66 21.50 -3.07
CA ILE A 223 1.66 22.50 -4.15
C ILE A 223 0.81 23.70 -3.73
N TRP A 224 -0.36 23.46 -3.15
CA TRP A 224 -1.25 24.54 -2.68
C TRP A 224 -0.59 25.43 -1.63
N ASP A 225 0.09 24.84 -0.64
CA ASP A 225 0.81 25.62 0.37
C ASP A 225 1.95 26.45 -0.25
N GLN A 226 2.68 25.90 -1.23
CA GLN A 226 3.72 26.64 -1.96
C GLN A 226 3.15 27.76 -2.83
N LEU A 227 1.99 27.57 -3.43
CA LEU A 227 1.30 28.61 -4.21
C LEU A 227 0.57 29.63 -3.32
N GLY A 228 0.45 29.37 -2.01
CA GLY A 228 -0.26 30.25 -1.08
C GLY A 228 -1.79 30.18 -1.22
N ILE A 229 -2.32 29.07 -1.73
CA ILE A 229 -3.76 28.85 -1.90
C ILE A 229 -4.30 27.91 -0.82
N ALA A 230 -5.50 28.20 -0.33
CA ALA A 230 -6.21 27.35 0.62
C ALA A 230 -7.07 26.32 -0.12
N GLU A 231 -7.28 25.16 0.51
CA GLU A 231 -8.26 24.20 0.01
C GLU A 231 -9.68 24.80 0.10
N GLY A 232 -10.41 24.73 -1.01
CA GLY A 232 -11.71 25.36 -1.19
C GLY A 232 -12.13 25.43 -2.66
N GLU A 233 -12.88 26.47 -3.02
CA GLU A 233 -13.48 26.65 -4.34
C GLU A 233 -12.44 26.65 -5.47
N SER A 234 -11.31 27.35 -5.31
CA SER A 234 -10.22 27.39 -6.31
C SER A 234 -9.40 26.09 -6.42
N THR A 235 -9.76 25.08 -5.64
CA THR A 235 -9.11 23.75 -5.65
C THR A 235 -10.13 22.61 -5.87
N SER A 236 -11.39 22.95 -6.17
CA SER A 236 -12.43 21.97 -6.51
C SER A 236 -12.17 21.40 -7.90
N TRP A 237 -12.74 20.24 -8.21
CA TRP A 237 -12.59 19.63 -9.53
C TRP A 237 -13.12 20.54 -10.65
N GLU A 238 -14.28 21.17 -10.43
CA GLU A 238 -14.93 22.10 -11.35
C GLU A 238 -14.04 23.32 -11.66
N SER A 239 -13.25 23.75 -10.68
CA SER A 239 -12.30 24.86 -10.84
C SER A 239 -11.16 24.58 -11.84
N ALA A 240 -10.89 23.31 -12.16
CA ALA A 240 -9.90 22.94 -13.18
C ALA A 240 -10.35 23.33 -14.60
N GLY A 241 -11.66 23.48 -14.82
CA GLY A 241 -12.23 23.93 -16.09
C GLY A 241 -12.20 25.44 -16.31
N THR A 242 -11.69 26.21 -15.34
CA THR A 242 -11.63 27.68 -15.40
C THR A 242 -10.20 28.15 -15.19
N PHE A 243 -9.71 28.99 -16.10
CA PHE A 243 -8.39 29.64 -15.97
C PHE A 243 -8.52 31.02 -15.34
N GLY A 244 -7.55 31.39 -14.53
CA GLY A 244 -7.44 32.70 -13.88
C GLY A 244 -8.16 32.80 -12.53
N MET A 245 -8.22 31.70 -11.77
CA MET A 245 -8.88 31.71 -10.45
C MET A 245 -7.95 32.14 -9.30
N MET A 246 -6.66 32.33 -9.54
CA MET A 246 -5.73 32.85 -8.52
C MET A 246 -5.99 34.33 -8.23
N GLU A 247 -6.07 34.68 -6.95
CA GLU A 247 -6.34 36.04 -6.48
C GLU A 247 -5.12 36.96 -6.63
N GLU A 248 -5.39 38.25 -6.84
CA GLU A 248 -4.35 39.28 -6.85
C GLU A 248 -3.66 39.36 -5.47
N GLY A 249 -2.33 39.47 -5.48
CA GLY A 249 -1.57 39.58 -4.23
C GLY A 249 -1.31 38.24 -3.54
N THR A 250 -1.69 37.10 -4.16
CA THR A 250 -1.37 35.76 -3.66
C THR A 250 0.14 35.64 -3.44
N LYS A 251 0.54 35.19 -2.25
CA LYS A 251 1.95 35.08 -1.85
C LYS A 251 2.43 33.64 -1.91
N VAL A 252 3.38 33.37 -2.79
CA VAL A 252 4.02 32.06 -2.87
C VAL A 252 5.01 31.87 -1.72
N LYS A 253 5.20 30.62 -1.32
CA LYS A 253 6.13 30.23 -0.25
C LYS A 253 7.18 29.29 -0.81
N LYS A 254 8.44 29.52 -0.43
CA LYS A 254 9.51 28.55 -0.69
C LYS A 254 9.33 27.35 0.24
N ALA A 255 9.40 26.15 -0.31
CA ALA A 255 9.45 24.91 0.45
C ALA A 255 10.59 24.00 -0.04
N ALA A 256 10.75 22.86 0.64
CA ALA A 256 11.61 21.79 0.16
C ALA A 256 11.13 21.26 -1.21
N PRO A 257 12.03 20.69 -2.03
CA PRO A 257 11.64 20.03 -3.27
C PRO A 257 10.52 19.00 -3.03
N LEU A 258 9.50 19.00 -3.89
CA LEU A 258 8.37 18.05 -3.78
C LEU A 258 8.85 16.60 -3.86
N PHE A 259 9.80 16.35 -4.77
CA PHE A 259 10.39 15.06 -5.05
C PHE A 259 11.91 15.23 -5.14
N PRO A 260 12.67 14.82 -4.12
CA PRO A 260 14.12 14.78 -4.21
C PRO A 260 14.56 13.85 -5.32
N ARG A 261 15.62 14.22 -6.05
CA ARG A 261 16.21 13.36 -7.08
C ARG A 261 16.87 12.15 -6.41
N ILE A 262 16.62 10.98 -6.98
CA ILE A 262 17.13 9.70 -6.50
C ILE A 262 18.35 9.30 -7.31
N ASP A 263 19.40 8.82 -6.64
CA ASP A 263 20.54 8.17 -7.28
C ASP A 263 20.19 6.71 -7.53
N VAL A 264 19.83 6.37 -8.76
CA VAL A 264 19.26 5.05 -9.10
C VAL A 264 20.21 3.91 -8.76
N GLU A 265 21.51 4.05 -9.05
CA GLU A 265 22.49 2.98 -8.82
C GLU A 265 22.64 2.71 -7.32
N LYS A 266 22.90 3.78 -6.56
CA LYS A 266 23.03 3.68 -5.10
C LYS A 266 21.75 3.14 -4.46
N GLU A 267 20.60 3.55 -4.96
CA GLU A 267 19.32 3.12 -4.42
C GLU A 267 19.03 1.64 -4.63
N LEU A 268 19.36 1.13 -5.81
CA LEU A 268 19.22 -0.28 -6.13
C LEU A 268 20.14 -1.13 -5.25
N GLU A 269 21.36 -0.67 -5.00
CA GLU A 269 22.26 -1.28 -4.02
C GLU A 269 21.63 -1.31 -2.62
N GLU A 270 21.10 -0.19 -2.13
CA GLU A 270 20.47 -0.12 -0.80
C GLU A 270 19.18 -0.97 -0.70
N LEU A 271 18.36 -1.01 -1.75
CA LEU A 271 17.15 -1.85 -1.79
C LEU A 271 17.49 -3.35 -1.86
N SER A 272 18.63 -3.72 -2.45
CA SER A 272 19.11 -5.10 -2.45
C SER A 272 19.83 -5.48 -1.15
N ALA A 273 20.46 -4.52 -0.47
CA ALA A 273 21.07 -4.72 0.84
C ALA A 273 20.04 -4.77 1.97
N GLY A 274 18.98 -3.95 1.89
CA GLY A 274 17.89 -3.90 2.87
C GLY A 274 16.97 -5.12 2.87
N THR A 275 17.06 -6.00 1.88
CA THR A 275 16.42 -7.33 1.91
C THR A 275 17.34 -8.43 2.45
N ALA A 276 18.59 -8.09 2.75
CA ALA A 276 19.58 -8.96 3.38
C ALA A 276 19.81 -8.66 4.88
N GLU A 277 19.30 -7.55 5.42
CA GLU A 277 19.42 -7.22 6.85
C GLU A 277 18.09 -7.35 7.60
N GLU A 278 18.11 -8.29 8.56
CA GLU A 278 17.25 -8.47 9.74
C GLU A 278 15.76 -8.77 9.51
N VAL A 279 15.48 -10.01 9.10
CA VAL A 279 14.56 -10.79 9.95
C VAL A 279 15.24 -10.81 11.32
N GLU A 280 14.76 -10.03 12.29
CA GLU A 280 14.99 -10.38 13.69
C GLU A 280 14.43 -11.80 13.84
N GLU A 281 15.30 -12.80 13.68
CA GLU A 281 15.10 -14.09 14.30
C GLU A 281 14.85 -13.77 15.76
N SER A 282 13.62 -14.02 16.23
CA SER A 282 13.37 -14.04 17.66
C SER A 282 14.49 -14.87 18.27
N PRO A 283 15.27 -14.33 19.23
CA PRO A 283 16.48 -14.98 19.69
C PRO A 283 16.15 -16.41 20.06
N ILE A 284 16.70 -17.37 19.31
CA ILE A 284 16.46 -18.79 19.54
C ILE A 284 16.85 -19.04 20.99
N GLU A 285 15.91 -19.52 21.81
CA GLU A 285 16.24 -19.91 23.18
C GLU A 285 17.45 -20.86 23.12
N PRO A 286 18.46 -20.65 23.98
CA PRO A 286 19.70 -21.41 23.89
C PRO A 286 19.38 -22.90 23.86
N TYR A 287 19.89 -23.58 22.83
CA TYR A 287 19.67 -25.01 22.67
C TYR A 287 20.02 -25.73 23.97
N LYS A 288 19.15 -26.65 24.38
CA LYS A 288 19.48 -27.59 25.44
C LYS A 288 20.73 -28.38 25.04
N PRO A 289 21.48 -28.93 26.00
CA PRO A 289 22.63 -29.78 25.71
C PRO A 289 22.26 -30.87 24.68
N GLU A 290 23.19 -31.19 23.79
CA GLU A 290 23.01 -32.25 22.80
C GLU A 290 22.68 -33.58 23.49
N ILE A 291 21.69 -34.29 22.94
CA ILE A 291 21.29 -35.62 23.40
C ILE A 291 21.60 -36.64 22.30
N THR A 292 21.75 -37.91 22.66
CA THR A 292 21.96 -38.97 21.67
C THR A 292 20.63 -39.44 21.08
N LEU A 293 20.68 -40.17 19.97
CA LEU A 293 19.49 -40.82 19.39
C LEU A 293 18.83 -41.77 20.40
N ASP A 294 19.62 -42.47 21.21
CA ASP A 294 19.13 -43.34 22.29
C ASP A 294 18.27 -42.60 23.31
N ASP A 295 18.53 -41.31 23.57
CA ASP A 295 17.72 -40.50 24.46
C ASP A 295 16.38 -40.12 23.84
N PHE A 296 16.34 -39.93 22.52
CA PHE A 296 15.10 -39.69 21.77
C PHE A 296 14.25 -40.96 21.67
N GLU A 297 14.86 -42.12 21.41
CA GLU A 297 14.18 -43.42 21.38
C GLU A 297 13.54 -43.81 22.73
N LYS A 298 14.03 -43.23 23.84
CA LYS A 298 13.39 -43.38 25.16
C LYS A 298 12.05 -42.64 25.27
N LEU A 299 11.71 -41.72 24.36
CA LEU A 299 10.43 -41.00 24.38
C LEU A 299 9.40 -41.77 23.56
N ASP A 300 8.26 -42.09 24.17
CA ASP A 300 7.12 -42.66 23.44
C ASP A 300 6.18 -41.53 23.03
N LEU A 301 6.34 -41.03 21.81
CA LEU A 301 5.51 -39.97 21.24
C LEU A 301 4.33 -40.57 20.48
N ARG A 302 3.11 -40.16 20.85
CA ARG A 302 1.87 -40.68 20.26
C ARG A 302 0.92 -39.57 19.85
N VAL A 303 0.14 -39.85 18.82
CA VAL A 303 -0.99 -39.02 18.43
C VAL A 303 -2.20 -39.38 19.27
N ALA A 304 -2.85 -38.39 19.87
CA ALA A 304 -4.03 -38.58 20.69
C ALA A 304 -5.16 -37.61 20.28
N GLU A 305 -6.39 -38.09 20.26
CA GLU A 305 -7.57 -37.26 19.99
C GLU A 305 -8.18 -36.75 21.30
N ILE A 306 -8.47 -35.46 21.39
CA ILE A 306 -9.12 -34.88 22.57
C ILE A 306 -10.62 -35.22 22.52
N VAL A 307 -11.08 -36.11 23.38
CA VAL A 307 -12.51 -36.50 23.47
C VAL A 307 -13.30 -35.63 24.44
N LYS A 308 -12.62 -35.04 25.44
CA LYS A 308 -13.25 -34.14 26.42
C LYS A 308 -12.23 -33.14 26.96
N ALA A 309 -12.65 -31.91 27.16
CA ALA A 309 -11.86 -30.86 27.82
C ALA A 309 -12.70 -30.16 28.89
N GLU A 310 -12.17 -30.06 30.12
CA GLU A 310 -12.84 -29.40 31.24
C GLU A 310 -11.87 -28.47 31.98
N LYS A 311 -12.40 -27.40 32.58
CA LYS A 311 -11.59 -26.54 33.46
C LYS A 311 -11.21 -27.29 34.73
N HIS A 312 -9.97 -27.13 35.18
CA HIS A 312 -9.53 -27.77 36.40
C HIS A 312 -10.26 -27.19 37.62
N PRO A 313 -10.79 -28.04 38.53
CA PRO A 313 -11.70 -27.60 39.61
C PRO A 313 -11.05 -26.69 40.66
N LYS A 314 -9.72 -26.66 40.72
CA LYS A 314 -8.94 -25.88 41.70
C LYS A 314 -7.85 -25.00 41.07
N ALA A 315 -7.86 -24.80 39.76
CA ALA A 315 -6.82 -24.01 39.08
C ALA A 315 -7.30 -23.43 37.75
N ASP A 316 -7.37 -22.10 37.65
CA ASP A 316 -7.93 -21.40 36.49
C ASP A 316 -7.03 -21.44 35.24
N LYS A 317 -5.75 -21.81 35.41
CA LYS A 317 -4.77 -21.93 34.32
C LYS A 317 -4.66 -23.34 33.75
N LEU A 318 -5.36 -24.33 34.32
CA LEU A 318 -5.24 -25.73 33.93
C LEU A 318 -6.53 -26.24 33.27
N LEU A 319 -6.37 -27.03 32.21
CA LEU A 319 -7.42 -27.85 31.64
C LEU A 319 -7.17 -29.33 31.95
N VAL A 320 -8.24 -30.06 32.21
CA VAL A 320 -8.25 -31.53 32.32
C VAL A 320 -8.76 -32.09 31.00
N LEU A 321 -7.90 -32.79 30.28
CA LEU A 321 -8.16 -33.34 28.97
C LEU A 321 -8.32 -34.86 29.09
N GLN A 322 -9.40 -35.40 28.54
CA GLN A 322 -9.52 -36.83 28.25
C GLN A 322 -9.14 -37.04 26.79
N LEU A 323 -8.16 -37.91 26.60
CA LEU A 323 -7.56 -38.21 25.31
C LEU A 323 -7.84 -39.66 24.93
N LYS A 324 -8.08 -39.91 23.65
CA LYS A 324 -8.17 -41.24 23.07
C LYS A 324 -6.87 -41.56 22.33
N LEU A 325 -6.32 -42.73 22.62
CA LEU A 325 -5.13 -43.30 21.99
C LEU A 325 -5.48 -44.69 21.46
N GLY A 326 -6.11 -44.75 20.28
CA GLY A 326 -6.61 -46.00 19.72
C GLY A 326 -7.70 -46.60 20.59
N SER A 327 -7.39 -47.68 21.31
CA SER A 327 -8.31 -48.37 22.24
C SER A 327 -8.20 -47.90 23.69
N GLU A 328 -7.19 -47.10 24.04
CA GLU A 328 -6.98 -46.59 25.39
C GLU A 328 -7.55 -45.18 25.54
N THR A 329 -8.03 -44.85 26.75
CA THR A 329 -8.33 -43.46 27.13
C THR A 329 -7.41 -43.02 28.25
N ARG A 330 -6.98 -41.76 28.20
CA ARG A 330 -5.95 -41.24 29.08
C ARG A 330 -6.23 -39.79 29.48
N GLN A 331 -5.96 -39.48 30.75
CA GLN A 331 -6.12 -38.12 31.27
C GLN A 331 -4.78 -37.37 31.29
N ILE A 332 -4.78 -36.16 30.73
CA ILE A 332 -3.67 -35.21 30.83
C ILE A 332 -4.18 -33.88 31.38
N VAL A 333 -3.43 -33.30 32.31
CA VAL A 333 -3.69 -31.95 32.82
C VAL A 333 -2.66 -31.01 32.21
N SER A 334 -3.12 -29.96 31.52
CA SER A 334 -2.23 -29.04 30.79
C SER A 334 -2.52 -27.57 31.08
N GLY A 335 -1.48 -26.75 31.07
CA GLY A 335 -1.49 -25.32 31.42
C GLY A 335 -2.00 -24.37 30.35
N ILE A 336 -2.85 -24.85 29.45
CA ILE A 336 -3.24 -24.15 28.20
C ILE A 336 -4.56 -23.37 28.32
N ALA A 337 -5.12 -23.24 29.52
CA ALA A 337 -6.45 -22.66 29.72
C ALA A 337 -6.56 -21.15 29.40
N LYS A 338 -5.42 -20.46 29.26
CA LYS A 338 -5.38 -19.04 28.88
C LYS A 338 -5.56 -18.83 27.38
N ASP A 339 -5.03 -19.76 26.59
CA ASP A 339 -4.90 -19.62 25.14
C ASP A 339 -5.98 -20.41 24.40
N PHE A 340 -6.59 -21.41 25.04
CA PHE A 340 -7.59 -22.29 24.41
C PHE A 340 -8.87 -22.42 25.24
N LYS A 341 -10.01 -22.42 24.54
CA LYS A 341 -11.32 -22.77 25.11
C LYS A 341 -11.58 -24.27 24.98
N CYS A 342 -12.33 -24.84 25.92
CA CYS A 342 -12.60 -26.27 25.96
C CYS A 342 -13.29 -26.79 24.68
N GLU A 343 -14.22 -26.01 24.14
CA GLU A 343 -15.03 -26.36 22.97
C GLU A 343 -14.18 -26.44 21.69
N GLU A 344 -13.13 -25.64 21.62
CA GLU A 344 -12.24 -25.57 20.46
C GLU A 344 -11.23 -26.72 20.42
N LEU A 345 -11.05 -27.44 21.53
CA LEU A 345 -10.09 -28.52 21.68
C LEU A 345 -10.66 -29.88 21.34
N VAL A 346 -11.96 -30.12 21.58
CA VAL A 346 -12.59 -31.42 21.34
C VAL A 346 -12.51 -31.77 19.85
N GLY A 347 -12.08 -32.99 19.54
CA GLY A 347 -11.87 -33.50 18.18
C GLY A 347 -10.50 -33.16 17.57
N ARG A 348 -9.66 -32.33 18.23
CA ARG A 348 -8.29 -32.11 17.76
C ARG A 348 -7.41 -33.32 18.03
N LYS A 349 -6.53 -33.60 17.07
CA LYS A 349 -5.48 -34.63 17.19
C LYS A 349 -4.15 -33.96 17.50
N ILE A 350 -3.57 -34.29 18.65
CA ILE A 350 -2.38 -33.66 19.21
C ILE A 350 -1.26 -34.69 19.42
N VAL A 351 -0.02 -34.23 19.44
CA VAL A 351 1.13 -35.07 19.83
C VAL A 351 1.35 -34.99 21.33
N ILE A 352 1.50 -36.15 21.97
CA ILE A 352 1.79 -36.28 23.39
C ILE A 352 3.01 -37.16 23.65
N ILE A 353 3.69 -36.95 24.76
CA ILE A 353 4.64 -37.90 25.35
C ILE A 353 3.86 -38.85 26.26
N ALA A 354 3.78 -40.12 25.87
CA ALA A 354 2.94 -41.15 26.48
C ALA A 354 3.65 -41.95 27.60
N ASN A 355 4.97 -41.90 27.72
CA ASN A 355 5.71 -42.70 28.70
C ASN A 355 6.35 -41.89 29.84
N LEU A 356 5.86 -40.67 30.10
CA LEU A 356 6.23 -39.92 31.30
C LEU A 356 5.59 -40.53 32.55
N LYS A 357 6.30 -40.45 33.68
CA LYS A 357 5.75 -40.87 34.98
C LYS A 357 4.53 -40.02 35.33
N PRO A 358 3.44 -40.61 35.84
CA PRO A 358 2.26 -39.88 36.27
C PRO A 358 2.60 -38.82 37.33
N VAL A 359 2.05 -37.62 37.19
CA VAL A 359 2.22 -36.52 38.15
C VAL A 359 0.88 -35.96 38.59
N LYS A 360 0.75 -35.59 39.86
CA LYS A 360 -0.45 -34.92 40.37
C LYS A 360 -0.29 -33.41 40.28
N LEU A 361 -1.06 -32.78 39.39
CA LEU A 361 -1.13 -31.33 39.27
C LEU A 361 -2.35 -30.83 40.05
N ARG A 362 -2.11 -30.12 41.15
CA ARG A 362 -3.17 -29.54 42.02
C ARG A 362 -4.24 -30.55 42.46
N GLY A 363 -3.85 -31.82 42.62
CA GLY A 363 -4.70 -32.91 43.11
C GLY A 363 -5.31 -33.79 42.01
N VAL A 364 -5.17 -33.43 40.74
CA VAL A 364 -5.63 -34.24 39.59
C VAL A 364 -4.43 -34.91 38.92
N GLU A 365 -4.57 -36.19 38.57
CA GLU A 365 -3.50 -36.99 37.96
C GLU A 365 -3.35 -36.69 36.46
N SER A 366 -2.12 -36.48 36.01
CA SER A 366 -1.74 -36.30 34.61
C SER A 366 -0.80 -37.43 34.17
N ASN A 367 -1.22 -38.19 33.16
CA ASN A 367 -0.53 -39.39 32.67
C ASN A 367 0.20 -39.14 31.34
N GLY A 368 0.79 -37.95 31.18
CA GLY A 368 1.52 -37.57 29.98
C GLY A 368 1.69 -36.06 29.88
N MET A 369 2.28 -35.63 28.78
CA MET A 369 2.48 -34.22 28.44
C MET A 369 2.15 -34.00 26.97
N LEU A 370 1.38 -32.96 26.67
CA LEU A 370 1.15 -32.53 25.28
C LEU A 370 2.28 -31.62 24.81
N LEU A 371 2.52 -31.60 23.49
CA LEU A 371 3.47 -30.69 22.88
C LEU A 371 2.78 -29.44 22.36
N ALA A 372 3.33 -28.28 22.71
CA ALA A 372 2.89 -26.97 22.29
C ALA A 372 4.12 -26.11 21.96
N ALA A 373 3.93 -25.12 21.10
CA ALA A 373 4.90 -24.09 20.79
C ALA A 373 4.33 -22.74 21.21
N ASP A 374 5.15 -21.86 21.74
CA ASP A 374 4.81 -20.50 22.13
C ASP A 374 5.66 -19.48 21.36
N ASP A 375 5.03 -18.39 20.95
CA ASP A 375 5.70 -17.23 20.36
C ASP A 375 5.11 -15.92 20.93
N ALA A 376 5.58 -14.78 20.43
CA ALA A 376 5.08 -13.46 20.85
C ALA A 376 3.59 -13.23 20.56
N GLN A 377 2.96 -14.07 19.73
CA GLN A 377 1.56 -13.96 19.29
C GLN A 377 0.63 -14.93 20.04
N GLY A 378 1.17 -15.97 20.69
CA GLY A 378 0.43 -16.87 21.58
C GLY A 378 0.94 -18.30 21.58
N MET A 379 0.13 -19.24 22.08
CA MET A 379 0.45 -20.66 22.12
C MET A 379 -0.26 -21.43 20.99
N GLY A 380 0.47 -22.30 20.29
CA GLY A 380 -0.02 -23.25 19.30
C GLY A 380 0.17 -24.71 19.75
N LEU A 381 -0.79 -25.59 19.48
CA LEU A 381 -0.66 -27.03 19.73
C LEU A 381 0.00 -27.72 18.54
N VAL A 382 0.87 -28.70 18.81
CA VAL A 382 1.43 -29.55 17.74
C VAL A 382 0.37 -30.57 17.32
N THR A 383 -0.24 -30.33 16.15
CA THR A 383 -1.30 -31.17 15.58
C THR A 383 -0.83 -31.92 14.34
N VAL A 384 -1.40 -33.10 14.11
CA VAL A 384 -1.11 -33.94 12.93
C VAL A 384 -2.38 -34.56 12.37
N ASP A 385 -2.42 -34.76 11.05
CA ASP A 385 -3.57 -35.34 10.36
C ASP A 385 -3.37 -36.84 10.07
N VAL A 386 -3.32 -37.64 11.14
CA VAL A 386 -3.21 -39.13 11.09
C VAL A 386 -4.13 -39.77 12.13
N ALA A 387 -4.22 -41.10 12.19
CA ALA A 387 -5.09 -41.78 13.17
C ALA A 387 -4.59 -41.59 14.63
N ASP A 388 -5.50 -41.60 15.60
CA ASP A 388 -5.13 -41.64 17.02
C ASP A 388 -4.45 -42.99 17.37
N GLY A 389 -3.48 -42.94 18.28
CA GLY A 389 -2.62 -44.09 18.62
C GLY A 389 -1.40 -44.29 17.70
N SER A 390 -1.29 -43.52 16.60
CA SER A 390 -0.11 -43.55 15.73
C SER A 390 1.17 -43.18 16.49
N LEU A 391 2.25 -43.93 16.22
CA LEU A 391 3.60 -43.64 16.71
C LEU A 391 4.19 -42.46 15.95
N VAL A 392 4.72 -41.48 16.66
CA VAL A 392 5.55 -40.40 16.12
C VAL A 392 7.00 -40.82 16.27
N ARG A 393 7.77 -40.79 15.18
CA ARG A 393 9.15 -41.29 15.09
C ARG A 393 10.07 -40.24 14.49
#